data_AF-A0A8D8IL09-F1
#
_entry.id   AF-A0A8D8IL09-F1
#
_cell.length_a   1.000
_cell.length_b   1.000
_cell.length_c   1.000
_cell.angle_alpha   90.00
_cell.angle_beta   90.00
_cell.angle_gamma   90.00
#
_symmetry.space_group_name_H-M   'P 1'
#
loop_
_entity.id
_entity.type
_entity.pdbx_description
1 polymer ?
#
loop_
_entity_poly.entity_id
_entity_poly.type
_entity_poly.pdbx_seq_one_letter_code
_entity_poly.pdbx_strand_id
1 'polypeptide(L)'
;VGDRASKQMVKFAANITKESIIDVEAVVKKVEQKIESCSQQDVELHVERIFVISQSEARLPLQLEDAVRPEGEGDEEGRATVNQDTRLDNRVIDLRTTTSQAIFRLQSGVCQLFRDTLINKGFVEIQTPKIISAASEGGANVFTV
;
A
#
# COMPACT_ATOMS: atom_id res chain seq x y z
N VAL A 1 27.04 14.75 10.48
CA VAL A 1 27.59 13.73 11.39
C VAL A 1 27.54 14.34 12.77
N GLY A 2 26.61 13.91 13.60
CA GLY A 2 26.41 14.46 14.94
C GLY A 2 26.81 13.45 16.01
N ASP A 3 26.64 13.81 17.28
CA ASP A 3 27.06 12.99 18.42
C ASP A 3 26.41 11.59 18.45
N ARG A 4 25.23 11.46 17.82
CA ARG A 4 24.43 10.22 17.82
C ARG A 4 24.55 9.37 16.56
N ALA A 5 25.16 9.87 15.47
CA ALA A 5 25.20 9.17 14.19
C ALA A 5 26.58 9.26 13.51
N SER A 6 27.18 8.09 13.25
CA SER A 6 28.47 7.98 12.56
C SER A 6 28.34 8.22 11.04
N LYS A 7 29.45 8.54 10.38
CA LYS A 7 29.49 8.64 8.90
C LYS A 7 29.05 7.33 8.23
N GLN A 8 29.43 6.20 8.83
CA GLN A 8 29.08 4.86 8.37
C GLN A 8 27.59 4.61 8.48
N MET A 9 26.94 5.04 9.57
CA MET A 9 25.50 4.92 9.74
C MET A 9 24.74 5.77 8.71
N VAL A 10 25.16 7.01 8.46
CA VAL A 10 24.56 7.86 7.42
C VAL A 10 24.70 7.21 6.05
N LYS A 11 25.88 6.66 5.73
CA LYS A 11 26.11 5.92 4.49
C LYS A 11 25.25 4.66 4.41
N PHE A 12 25.09 3.92 5.50
CA PHE A 12 24.23 2.74 5.57
C PHE A 12 22.78 3.10 5.27
N ALA A 13 22.23 4.08 5.99
CA ALA A 13 20.84 4.53 5.82
C ALA A 13 20.56 5.01 4.38
N ALA A 14 21.48 5.75 3.78
CA ALA A 14 21.35 6.21 2.39
C ALA A 14 21.38 5.08 1.34
N ASN A 15 21.88 3.89 1.69
CA ASN A 15 21.95 2.73 0.80
C ASN A 15 20.88 1.68 1.10
N ILE A 16 19.95 1.94 2.03
CA ILE A 16 18.80 1.06 2.24
C ILE A 16 17.94 1.13 0.97
N THR A 17 17.65 -0.04 0.39
CA THR A 17 16.83 -0.15 -0.81
C THR A 17 15.38 0.23 -0.50
N LYS A 18 14.73 0.92 -1.44
CA LYS A 18 13.30 1.25 -1.33
C LYS A 18 12.46 0.00 -1.04
N GLU A 19 11.37 0.19 -0.30
CA GLU A 19 10.49 -0.88 0.18
C GLU A 19 11.07 -1.85 1.21
N SER A 20 12.30 -1.64 1.68
CA SER A 20 12.82 -2.37 2.84
C SER A 20 12.05 -1.98 4.10
N ILE A 21 11.72 -2.97 4.93
CA ILE A 21 11.08 -2.74 6.23
C ILE A 21 12.19 -2.50 7.26
N ILE A 22 12.06 -1.40 8.00
CA ILE A 22 13.05 -0.95 8.98
C ILE A 22 12.43 -0.74 10.36
N ASP A 23 13.21 -1.03 11.39
CA ASP A 23 12.97 -0.57 12.76
C ASP A 23 13.79 0.70 12.99
N VAL A 24 13.16 1.72 13.56
CA VAL A 24 13.77 3.03 13.81
C VAL A 24 13.53 3.46 15.25
N GLU A 25 14.61 3.73 15.97
CA GLU A 25 14.59 4.44 17.25
C GLU A 25 15.00 5.89 16.99
N ALA A 26 14.13 6.84 17.34
CA ALA A 26 14.31 8.25 17.03
C ALA A 26 13.61 9.17 18.04
N VAL A 27 14.08 10.42 18.10
CA VAL A 27 13.41 11.48 18.85
C VAL A 27 12.53 12.29 17.90
N VAL A 28 11.24 12.41 18.22
CA VAL A 28 10.31 13.28 17.48
C VAL A 28 10.66 14.74 17.78
N LYS A 29 10.87 15.55 16.75
CA LYS A 29 11.12 16.99 16.88
C LYS A 29 10.16 17.79 16.00
N LYS A 30 9.69 18.91 16.53
CA LYS A 30 8.87 19.85 15.78
C LYS A 30 9.70 20.54 14.71
N VAL A 31 9.13 20.70 13.52
CA VAL A 31 9.73 21.46 12.42
C VAL A 31 9.15 22.86 12.34
N GLU A 32 9.95 23.81 11.84
CA GLU A 32 9.50 25.19 11.62
C GLU A 32 8.72 25.33 10.31
N GLN A 33 9.18 24.62 9.27
CA GLN A 33 8.54 24.57 7.96
C GLN A 33 7.87 23.22 7.76
N LYS A 34 6.67 23.21 7.19
CA LYS A 34 5.89 22.00 6.97
C LYS A 34 6.55 21.08 5.93
N ILE A 35 6.54 19.78 6.21
CA ILE A 35 7.06 18.75 5.30
C ILE A 35 5.97 18.32 4.33
N GLU A 36 5.85 19.00 3.19
CA GLU A 36 4.74 18.83 2.24
C GLU A 36 4.66 17.42 1.62
N SER A 37 5.78 16.71 1.55
CA SER A 37 5.85 15.35 0.98
C SER A 37 5.30 14.25 1.89
N CYS A 38 4.95 14.56 3.16
CA CYS A 38 4.53 13.59 4.15
C CYS A 38 3.11 13.88 4.67
N SER A 39 2.44 12.84 5.18
CA SER A 39 1.13 12.99 5.84
C SER A 39 1.23 13.66 7.20
N GLN A 40 2.31 13.40 7.95
CA GLN A 40 2.69 14.21 9.10
C GLN A 40 3.67 15.28 8.68
N GLN A 41 3.26 16.53 8.87
CA GLN A 41 3.96 17.70 8.34
C GLN A 41 4.60 18.57 9.43
N ASP A 42 4.19 18.41 10.69
CA ASP A 42 4.56 19.31 11.79
C ASP A 42 5.77 18.81 12.61
N VAL A 43 6.20 17.56 12.38
CA VAL A 43 7.31 16.94 13.10
C VAL A 43 8.18 16.09 12.17
N GLU A 44 9.43 15.89 12.56
CA GLU A 44 10.37 14.96 11.93
C GLU A 44 11.00 14.01 12.98
N LEU A 45 11.59 12.91 12.49
CA LEU A 45 12.28 11.93 13.33
C LEU A 45 13.79 12.15 13.27
N HIS A 46 14.40 12.51 14.41
CA HIS A 46 15.86 12.55 14.57
C HIS A 46 16.34 11.15 14.95
N VAL A 47 16.77 10.39 13.93
CA VAL A 47 17.13 8.97 14.06
C VAL A 47 18.37 8.76 14.94
N GLU A 48 18.25 7.84 15.90
CA GLU A 48 19.32 7.40 16.80
C GLU A 48 19.80 5.99 16.45
N ARG A 49 18.87 5.09 16.11
CA ARG A 49 19.18 3.74 15.63
C ARG A 49 18.26 3.36 14.49
N ILE A 50 18.80 2.59 13.54
CA ILE A 50 18.05 2.08 12.37
C ILE A 50 18.53 0.67 12.05
N PHE A 51 17.58 -0.25 11.91
CA PHE A 51 17.82 -1.66 11.60
C PHE A 51 16.94 -2.08 10.44
N VAL A 52 17.49 -2.86 9.51
CA VAL A 52 16.71 -3.47 8.42
C VAL A 52 16.16 -4.80 8.92
N ILE A 53 14.84 -4.92 8.97
CA ILE A 53 14.12 -6.13 9.39
C ILE A 53 13.94 -7.06 8.18
N SER A 54 13.57 -6.46 7.05
CA SER A 54 13.36 -7.17 5.79
C SER A 54 13.90 -6.32 4.66
N GLN A 55 14.98 -6.78 4.05
CA GLN A 55 15.62 -6.08 2.95
C GLN A 55 14.89 -6.36 1.64
N SER A 56 14.52 -5.29 0.94
CA SER A 56 13.95 -5.34 -0.40
C SER A 56 15.03 -5.46 -1.46
N GLU A 57 14.68 -6.03 -2.62
CA GLU A 57 15.57 -6.02 -3.79
C GLU A 57 15.83 -4.60 -4.28
N ALA A 58 17.02 -4.38 -4.85
CA ALA A 58 17.42 -3.05 -5.32
C ALA A 58 16.61 -2.57 -6.52
N ARG A 59 16.08 -3.51 -7.33
CA ARG A 59 15.23 -3.22 -8.48
C ARG A 59 13.89 -3.92 -8.28
N LEU A 60 12.84 -3.11 -8.16
CA LEU A 60 11.48 -3.60 -8.08
C LEU A 60 10.83 -3.56 -9.47
N PRO A 61 9.88 -4.47 -9.76
CA PRO A 61 9.20 -4.52 -11.05
C PRO A 61 8.34 -3.28 -11.34
N LEU A 62 7.92 -2.56 -10.29
CA LEU A 62 7.36 -1.21 -10.40
C LEU A 62 7.82 -0.34 -9.21
N GLN A 63 7.88 0.96 -9.43
CA GLN A 63 8.13 1.95 -8.38
C GLN A 63 6.80 2.48 -7.84
N LEU A 64 6.70 2.68 -6.52
CA LEU A 64 5.48 3.21 -5.91
C LEU A 64 5.20 4.64 -6.34
N GLU A 65 6.24 5.45 -6.51
CA GLU A 65 6.09 6.85 -6.93
C GLU A 65 5.43 6.97 -8.30
N ASP A 66 5.70 6.02 -9.20
CA ASP A 66 5.08 5.98 -10.53
C ASP A 66 3.64 5.44 -10.46
N ALA A 67 3.36 4.49 -9.55
CA ALA A 67 2.03 3.89 -9.39
C ALA A 67 1.04 4.73 -8.57
N VAL A 68 1.52 5.67 -7.74
CA VAL A 68 0.68 6.63 -6.99
C VAL A 68 0.26 7.82 -7.86
N ARG A 69 1.02 8.12 -8.92
CA ARG A 69 0.75 9.26 -9.80
C ARG A 69 -0.62 9.12 -10.49
N PRO A 70 -1.41 10.19 -10.56
CA PRO A 70 -2.64 10.21 -11.35
C PRO A 70 -2.39 9.89 -12.83
N GLU A 71 -3.36 9.23 -13.47
CA GLU A 71 -3.34 9.02 -14.91
C GLU A 71 -3.40 10.38 -15.65
N GLY A 72 -2.59 10.55 -16.69
CA GLY A 72 -2.50 11.79 -17.48
C GLY A 72 -1.39 12.76 -17.04
N GLU A 73 -1.06 12.85 -15.75
CA GLU A 73 0.02 13.77 -15.29
C GLU A 73 1.42 13.31 -15.72
N GLY A 74 1.64 12.00 -15.87
CA GLY A 74 2.93 11.46 -16.33
C GLY A 74 3.27 11.86 -17.76
N ASP A 75 2.27 11.93 -18.63
CA ASP A 75 2.44 12.27 -20.05
C ASP A 75 2.82 13.74 -20.24
N GLU A 76 2.30 14.64 -19.39
CA GLU A 76 2.59 16.07 -19.41
C GLU A 76 4.01 16.39 -18.91
N GLU A 77 4.53 15.60 -17.97
CA GLU A 77 5.86 15.79 -17.36
C GLU A 77 6.96 14.90 -17.98
N GLY A 78 6.63 14.08 -18.98
CA GLY A 78 7.56 13.12 -19.60
C GLY A 78 8.04 12.03 -18.63
N ARG A 79 7.24 11.71 -17.62
CA ARG A 79 7.54 10.73 -16.58
C ARG A 79 6.84 9.42 -16.87
N ALA A 80 7.45 8.30 -16.47
CA ALA A 80 6.89 6.98 -16.74
C ALA A 80 5.57 6.77 -15.99
N THR A 81 4.56 6.28 -16.70
CA THR A 81 3.28 5.80 -16.13
C THR A 81 3.28 4.28 -16.08
N VAL A 82 2.72 3.69 -15.02
CA VAL A 82 2.56 2.24 -14.91
C VAL A 82 1.18 1.85 -15.43
N ASN A 83 1.12 1.08 -16.52
CA ASN A 83 -0.15 0.63 -17.09
C ASN A 83 -0.86 -0.38 -16.18
N GLN A 84 -2.17 -0.54 -16.36
CA GLN A 84 -3.00 -1.40 -15.52
C GLN A 84 -2.51 -2.85 -15.48
N ASP A 85 -2.13 -3.43 -16.62
CA ASP A 85 -1.66 -4.82 -16.69
C ASP A 85 -0.40 -5.03 -15.83
N THR A 86 0.59 -4.13 -15.91
CA THR A 86 1.80 -4.23 -15.07
C THR A 86 1.48 -4.11 -13.58
N ARG A 87 0.50 -3.26 -13.22
CA ARG A 87 0.03 -3.14 -11.83
C ARG A 87 -0.64 -4.42 -11.34
N LEU A 88 -1.44 -5.08 -12.19
CA LEU A 88 -2.12 -6.33 -11.87
C LEU A 88 -1.16 -7.51 -11.80
N ASP A 89 -0.17 -7.60 -12.70
CA ASP A 89 0.88 -8.62 -12.67
C ASP A 89 1.73 -8.51 -11.39
N ASN A 90 1.90 -7.29 -10.87
CA ASN A 90 2.69 -6.99 -9.67
C ASN A 90 1.81 -6.47 -8.52
N ARG A 91 0.60 -7.04 -8.40
CA ARG A 91 -0.46 -6.52 -7.52
C ARG A 91 -0.04 -6.35 -6.06
N VAL A 92 0.85 -7.19 -5.55
CA VAL A 92 1.33 -7.11 -4.16
C VAL A 92 2.02 -5.78 -3.85
N ILE A 93 2.78 -5.22 -4.81
CA ILE A 93 3.45 -3.93 -4.65
C ILE A 93 2.43 -2.81 -4.85
N ASP A 94 1.60 -2.91 -5.90
CA ASP A 94 0.59 -1.90 -6.21
C ASP A 94 -0.44 -1.70 -5.07
N LEU A 95 -0.78 -2.78 -4.34
CA LEU A 95 -1.64 -2.71 -3.16
C LEU A 95 -1.06 -1.86 -2.02
N ARG A 96 0.23 -1.48 -2.05
CA ARG A 96 0.85 -0.60 -1.05
C ARG A 96 0.61 0.88 -1.33
N THR A 97 0.17 1.24 -2.54
CA THR A 97 -0.19 2.63 -2.86
C THR A 97 -1.29 3.14 -1.92
N THR A 98 -1.22 4.41 -1.54
CA THR A 98 -2.21 5.04 -0.64
C THR A 98 -3.63 4.94 -1.21
N THR A 99 -3.77 5.09 -2.53
CA THR A 99 -5.04 4.96 -3.25
C THR A 99 -5.61 3.54 -3.15
N SER A 100 -4.83 2.50 -3.48
CA SER A 100 -5.29 1.10 -3.34
C SER A 100 -5.63 0.77 -1.88
N GLN A 101 -4.79 1.21 -0.93
CA GLN A 101 -5.02 1.06 0.50
C GLN A 101 -6.34 1.70 0.96
N ALA A 102 -6.71 2.86 0.42
CA ALA A 102 -7.98 3.52 0.72
C ALA A 102 -9.17 2.77 0.09
N ILE A 103 -9.06 2.37 -1.18
CA ILE A 103 -10.11 1.63 -1.91
C ILE A 103 -10.50 0.35 -1.16
N PHE A 104 -9.53 -0.46 -0.72
CA PHE A 104 -9.83 -1.73 -0.05
C PHE A 104 -10.36 -1.55 1.38
N ARG A 105 -9.96 -0.50 2.10
CA ARG A 105 -10.59 -0.14 3.38
C ARG A 105 -12.04 0.27 3.19
N LEU A 106 -12.34 1.07 2.17
CA LEU A 106 -13.71 1.47 1.85
C LEU A 106 -14.55 0.25 1.45
N GLN A 107 -14.04 -0.62 0.59
CA GLN A 107 -14.71 -1.87 0.20
C GLN A 107 -15.04 -2.73 1.42
N SER A 108 -14.09 -2.88 2.36
CA SER A 108 -14.32 -3.59 3.62
C SER A 108 -15.44 -2.96 4.44
N GLY A 109 -15.43 -1.62 4.57
CA GLY A 109 -16.48 -0.85 5.24
C GLY A 109 -17.87 -1.04 4.63
N VAL A 110 -17.96 -1.12 3.29
CA VAL A 110 -19.24 -1.40 2.60
C VAL A 110 -19.79 -2.77 3.01
N CYS A 111 -18.97 -3.82 2.99
CA CYS A 111 -19.41 -5.15 3.42
C CYS A 111 -19.82 -5.18 4.89
N GLN A 112 -19.09 -4.46 5.75
CA GLN A 112 -19.42 -4.35 7.17
C GLN A 112 -20.78 -3.66 7.38
N LEU A 113 -20.97 -2.47 6.80
CA LEU A 113 -22.22 -1.71 6.94
C LEU A 113 -23.44 -2.48 6.37
N PHE A 114 -23.25 -3.23 5.30
CA PHE A 114 -24.27 -4.12 4.74
C PHE A 114 -24.70 -5.18 5.76
N ARG A 115 -23.73 -5.91 6.36
CA ARG A 115 -24.02 -6.93 7.38
C ARG A 115 -24.69 -6.32 8.61
N ASP A 116 -24.12 -5.24 9.15
CA ASP A 116 -24.63 -4.59 10.36
C ASP A 116 -26.09 -4.15 10.17
N THR A 117 -26.41 -3.57 9.01
CA THR A 117 -27.78 -3.14 8.68
C THR A 117 -28.77 -4.30 8.66
N LEU A 118 -28.40 -5.44 8.08
CA LEU A 118 -29.28 -6.60 7.97
C LEU A 118 -29.43 -7.34 9.30
N ILE A 119 -28.34 -7.47 10.07
CA ILE A 119 -28.36 -8.04 11.42
C ILE A 119 -29.33 -7.24 12.31
N ASN A 120 -29.28 -5.91 12.24
CA ASN A 120 -30.21 -5.03 12.98
C ASN A 120 -31.69 -5.20 12.57
N LYS A 121 -31.96 -5.83 11.43
CA LYS A 121 -33.31 -6.18 10.96
C LYS A 121 -33.69 -7.63 11.24
N GLY A 122 -32.87 -8.38 11.98
CA GLY A 122 -33.13 -9.78 12.33
C GLY A 122 -32.77 -10.79 11.23
N PHE A 123 -31.99 -10.40 10.22
CA PHE A 123 -31.47 -11.35 9.23
C PHE A 123 -30.38 -12.24 9.84
N VAL A 124 -30.27 -13.47 9.33
CA VAL A 124 -29.22 -14.42 9.68
C VAL A 124 -28.33 -14.63 8.45
N GLU A 125 -27.02 -14.45 8.62
CA GLU A 125 -26.05 -14.73 7.56
C GLU A 125 -25.94 -16.23 7.30
N ILE A 126 -25.91 -16.63 6.02
CA ILE A 126 -25.76 -18.03 5.59
C ILE A 126 -24.63 -18.18 4.56
N GLN A 127 -24.00 -19.35 4.52
CA GLN A 127 -22.90 -19.68 3.62
C GLN A 127 -23.26 -20.91 2.78
N THR A 128 -23.73 -20.67 1.56
CA THR A 128 -24.11 -21.71 0.60
C THR A 128 -22.90 -22.25 -0.18
N PRO A 129 -22.94 -23.51 -0.66
CA PRO A 129 -21.88 -24.07 -1.50
C PRO A 129 -21.68 -23.26 -2.78
N LYS A 130 -20.43 -23.15 -3.24
CA LYS A 130 -20.05 -22.44 -4.49
C LYS A 130 -19.73 -23.38 -5.66
N ILE A 131 -19.59 -24.68 -5.38
CA ILE A 131 -19.45 -25.76 -6.35
C ILE A 131 -20.77 -26.52 -6.37
N ILE A 132 -21.34 -26.71 -7.56
CA ILE A 132 -22.64 -27.35 -7.77
C ILE A 132 -22.49 -28.44 -8.83
N SER A 133 -23.33 -29.48 -8.75
CA SER A 133 -23.26 -30.65 -9.64
C SER A 133 -23.70 -30.38 -11.07
N ALA A 134 -24.56 -29.40 -11.27
CA ALA A 134 -25.10 -29.01 -12.56
C ALA A 134 -25.35 -27.50 -12.57
N ALA A 135 -25.35 -26.90 -13.76
CA ALA A 135 -25.70 -25.49 -13.91
C ALA A 135 -27.11 -25.23 -13.37
N SER A 136 -27.23 -24.27 -12.44
CA SER A 136 -28.49 -24.05 -11.70
C SER A 136 -29.63 -23.52 -12.58
N GLU A 137 -29.33 -22.76 -13.64
CA GLU A 137 -30.24 -22.31 -14.70
C GLU A 137 -29.42 -21.53 -15.76
N GLY A 138 -29.89 -21.48 -17.01
CA GLY A 138 -29.19 -20.81 -18.12
C GLY A 138 -29.24 -19.28 -18.01
N GLY A 139 -28.13 -18.61 -18.29
CA GLY A 139 -28.02 -17.15 -18.22
C GLY A 139 -26.58 -16.61 -18.16
N ALA A 140 -25.62 -17.48 -17.88
CA ALA A 140 -24.19 -17.22 -17.98
C ALA A 140 -23.44 -18.51 -18.36
N ASN A 141 -22.24 -18.38 -18.93
CA ASN A 141 -21.34 -19.53 -19.11
C ASN A 141 -20.85 -20.03 -17.75
N VAL A 142 -20.77 -21.35 -17.59
CA VAL A 142 -20.28 -21.99 -16.36
C VAL A 142 -18.83 -22.45 -16.53
N PHE A 143 -18.06 -22.37 -15.45
CA PHE A 143 -16.74 -23.00 -15.38
C PHE A 143 -16.90 -24.45 -14.94
N THR A 144 -16.44 -25.37 -15.77
CA THR A 144 -16.34 -26.79 -15.41
C THR A 144 -15.15 -26.98 -14.48
N VAL A 145 -15.37 -27.65 -13.35
CA VAL A 145 -14.34 -28.00 -12.37
C VAL A 145 -13.91 -29.44 -12.57
#